data_AF-A0A971F3C5-F1
#
_entry.id   AF-A0A971F3C5-F1
#
_cell.length_a   1.000
_cell.length_b   1.000
_cell.length_c   1.000
_cell.angle_alpha   90.00
_cell.angle_beta   90.00
_cell.angle_gamma   90.00
#
_symmetry.space_group_name_H-M   'P 1'
#
loop_
_entity.id
_entity.type
_entity.pdbx_description
1 polymer ?
#
loop_
_entity_poly.entity_id
_entity_poly.type
_entity_poly.pdbx_seq_one_letter_code
_entity_poly.pdbx_strand_id
1 'polypeptide(L)' 'MFGYTGKIARISLSNGVIDDYPISDKDREIFLGGKTSAAKIILNIRSTEVSRRK' A
#
# COMPACT_ATOMS: atom_id res chain seq x y z
N MET A 1 -14.67 -10.94 5.59
CA MET A 1 -13.71 -11.62 4.70
C MET A 1 -12.68 -12.35 5.56
N PHE A 2 -12.63 -13.68 5.53
CA PHE A 2 -11.66 -14.46 6.31
C PHE A 2 -10.40 -14.67 5.45
N GLY A 3 -9.22 -14.30 5.96
CA GLY A 3 -7.92 -14.47 5.25
C GLY A 3 -7.13 -13.19 4.96
N TYR A 4 -7.70 -12.01 5.19
CA TYR A 4 -6.97 -10.74 5.10
C TYR A 4 -6.85 -10.10 6.50
N THR A 5 -5.63 -9.88 6.99
CA THR A 5 -5.36 -9.34 8.34
C THR A 5 -5.85 -7.90 8.53
N GLY A 6 -6.21 -7.20 7.44
CA GLY A 6 -6.80 -5.85 7.54
C GLY A 6 -5.79 -4.73 7.71
N LYS A 7 -4.49 -5.03 7.78
CA LYS A 7 -3.41 -4.04 7.95
C LYS A 7 -2.19 -4.41 7.13
N ILE A 8 -1.47 -3.39 6.67
CA ILE A 8 -0.19 -3.51 5.99
C ILE A 8 0.77 -2.56 6.71
N ALA A 9 1.87 -3.10 7.24
CA ALA A 9 2.91 -2.28 7.86
C ALA A 9 3.73 -1.56 6.78
N ARG A 10 3.87 -0.24 6.89
CA ARG A 10 4.82 0.57 6.13
C ARG A 10 5.98 0.93 7.04
N ILE A 11 7.18 0.58 6.59
CA ILE A 11 8.43 0.79 7.33
C ILE A 11 9.33 1.64 6.46
N SER A 12 9.73 2.80 6.96
CA SER A 12 10.71 3.68 6.31
C SER A 12 12.10 3.41 6.88
N LEU A 13 12.98 2.88 6.04
CA LEU A 13 14.35 2.53 6.45
C LEU A 13 15.25 3.75 6.64
N SER A 14 14.89 4.90 6.08
CA SER A 14 15.69 6.13 6.17
C SER A 14 15.58 6.84 7.52
N ASN A 15 14.43 6.70 8.21
CA ASN A 15 14.15 7.39 9.47
C ASN A 15 13.59 6.47 10.56
N GLY A 16 13.48 5.16 10.30
CA GLY A 16 12.98 4.18 11.26
C GLY A 16 11.49 4.31 11.58
N VAL A 17 10.71 5.08 10.81
CA VAL A 17 9.28 5.28 11.07
C VAL A 17 8.49 4.04 10.64
N ILE A 18 7.58 3.60 11.51
CA ILE A 18 6.66 2.48 11.29
C ILE A 18 5.24 3.02 11.42
N ASP A 19 4.40 2.78 10.41
CA ASP A 19 2.99 3.13 10.42
C ASP A 19 2.14 2.18 9.56
N ASP A 20 0.82 2.37 9.58
CA ASP A 20 -0.12 1.58 8.77
C ASP A 20 -0.24 2.18 7.35
N TYR A 21 -0.01 1.37 6.31
CA TYR A 21 -0.23 1.77 4.92
C TYR A 21 -1.73 1.92 4.65
N PRO A 22 -2.18 3.05 4.05
CA PRO A 22 -3.59 3.28 3.79
C PRO A 22 -4.09 2.36 2.67
N ILE A 23 -4.99 1.43 3.02
CA ILE A 23 -5.69 0.58 2.06
C ILE A 23 -7.19 0.66 2.27
N SER A 24 -7.94 0.86 1.19
CA SER A 24 -9.41 0.88 1.23
C SER A 24 -9.99 -0.53 1.16
N ASP A 25 -11.21 -0.72 1.64
CA ASP A 25 -11.90 -2.01 1.50
C ASP A 25 -12.14 -2.40 0.04
N LYS A 26 -12.38 -1.41 -0.82
CA LYS A 26 -12.49 -1.61 -2.27
C LYS A 26 -11.20 -2.15 -2.90
N ASP A 27 -10.04 -1.68 -2.45
CA ASP A 27 -8.75 -2.23 -2.90
C ASP A 27 -8.60 -3.70 -2.51
N ARG A 28 -9.14 -4.10 -1.35
CA ARG A 28 -9.08 -5.49 -0.88
C ARG A 28 -9.95 -6.41 -1.74
N GLU A 29 -11.12 -5.94 -2.15
CA GLU A 29 -12.02 -6.68 -3.04
C GLU A 29 -11.44 -6.83 -4.45
N ILE A 30 -10.84 -5.77 -5.00
CA ILE A 30 -10.33 -5.78 -6.38
C ILE A 30 -9.03 -6.57 -6.49
N PHE A 31 -8.10 -6.38 -5.55
CA PHE A 31 -6.75 -6.90 -5.69
C PHE A 31 -6.51 -8.20 -4.93
N LEU A 32 -7.44 -8.67 -4.09
CA LEU A 32 -7.47 -9.96 -3.36
C LEU A 32 -6.28 -10.25 -2.41
N GLY A 33 -5.08 -9.75 -2.68
CA GLY A 33 -3.86 -9.87 -1.87
C GLY A 33 -2.59 -10.02 -2.72
N GLY A 34 -1.49 -10.41 -2.07
CA GLY A 34 -0.27 -10.88 -2.72
C GLY A 34 0.28 -9.96 -3.84
N LYS A 35 0.47 -10.55 -5.03
CA LYS A 35 1.17 -9.90 -6.15
C LYS A 35 0.39 -8.74 -6.76
N THR A 36 -0.93 -8.88 -6.87
CA THR A 36 -1.84 -7.86 -7.41
C THR A 36 -1.94 -6.66 -6.49
N SER A 37 -2.01 -6.88 -5.17
CA SER A 37 -1.95 -5.78 -4.19
C SER A 37 -0.58 -5.08 -4.19
N ALA A 38 0.51 -5.83 -4.31
CA ALA A 38 1.86 -5.26 -4.41
C ALA A 38 2.01 -4.36 -5.65
N ALA A 39 1.50 -4.78 -6.81
CA ALA A 39 1.54 -3.98 -8.04
C ALA A 39 0.80 -2.64 -7.87
N LYS A 40 -0.38 -2.64 -7.23
CA LYS A 40 -1.13 -1.41 -6.91
C LYS A 40 -0.34 -0.48 -5.99
N ILE A 41 0.28 -1.03 -4.94
CA ILE A 41 1.09 -0.24 -3.99
C ILE A 41 2.26 0.45 -4.72
N ILE A 42 2.97 -0.30 -5.58
CA ILE A 42 4.10 0.23 -6.38
C ILE A 42 3.63 1.37 -7.31
N LEU A 43 2.51 1.18 -8.00
CA LEU A 43 1.93 2.21 -8.88
C LEU A 43 1.56 3.48 -8.11
N ASN A 44 0.94 3.33 -6.93
CA ASN A 44 0.50 4.44 -6.09
C ASN A 44 1.69 5.26 -5.55
N ILE A 45 2.76 4.59 -5.10
CA ILE A 45 3.99 5.26 -4.63
C ILE A 45 4.59 6.11 -5.75
N ARG A 46 4.73 5.54 -6.96
CA ARG A 46 5.26 6.28 -8.12
C ARG A 46 4.39 7.48 -8.49
N SER A 47 3.07 7.35 -8.48
CA SER A 47 2.16 8.46 -8.77
C SER A 47 2.32 9.61 -7.78
N THR A 48 2.47 9.28 -6.49
CA THR A 48 2.66 10.27 -5.42
C THR A 48 3.97 11.05 -5.57
N GLU A 49 5.05 10.38 -6.00
CA GLU A 49 6.33 11.04 -6.26
C GLU A 49 6.29 11.98 -7.48
N VAL A 50 5.60 11.57 -8.55
CA VAL A 50 5.44 12.42 -9.75
C VAL A 50 4.65 13.69 -9.43
N SER A 51 3.61 13.59 -8.59
CA SER A 51 2.84 14.76 -8.16
C SER A 51 3.63 15.72 -7.26
N ARG A 52 4.68 15.26 -6.56
CA ARG A 52 5.54 16.11 -5.71
C ARG A 52 6.68 16.80 -6.48
N ARG A 53 6.94 16.40 -7.72
CA ARG A 53 7.99 16.97 -8.58
C ARG A 53 7.48 18.03 -9.56
N LYS A 54 6.16 18.26 -9.59
CA LYS A 54 5.54 19.42 -10.25
C LYS A 54 5.29 20.51 -9.22
#